data_AF-A0A662V4T5-F1
#
_entry.id   AF-A0A662V4T5-F1
#
_cell.length_a   1.000
_cell.length_b   1.000
_cell.length_c   1.000
_cell.angle_alpha   90.00
_cell.angle_beta   90.00
_cell.angle_gamma   90.00
#
_symmetry.space_group_name_H-M   'P 1'
#
loop_
_entity.id
_entity.type
_entity.pdbx_description
1 polymer ?
#
loop_
_entity_poly.entity_id
_entity_poly.type
_entity_poly.pdbx_seq_one_letter_code
_entity_poly.pdbx_strand_id
1 'polypeptide(L)'
;WKSYIENYVIPLWKNTLILKEFYDNLKSEFQNVMLHDVNKEDLPLLLGGVIPRREEVYRRNSLAKFYNRFFGLKLSDLQSWVFGGELTGIQPKVMVEETSFTRFVNEVFKWLDRAVHYQKLVEYVEPEIDYKGLKGDPYRLMNLIKNFYQLILSISVNYNYYTFFLWSIKQIPYKFMKAAYPRIDQIMDFLEVEFGLTRLRWNIPFSEDSKFYHEYTIWCWPEYNTQSDSGGLCGPEHSQGVSFGGSICALNETIWKYLRRGYSPTDLEKTILEYFTLFPNLKEEYINRMKDRLIGKFYSYIYYRGITAAENRSQVSETNMTIMQMIDEVSPYLFTGLAKIAYVGSDYIQISRI
;
A
#
# COMPACT_ATOMS: atom_id res chain seq x y z
N TRP A 1 4.57 -5.30 20.33
CA TRP A 1 4.92 -4.26 19.33
C TRP A 1 6.37 -4.34 18.86
N LYS A 2 7.41 -4.32 19.72
CA LYS A 2 8.81 -4.49 19.28
C LYS A 2 9.03 -5.68 18.34
N SER A 3 8.60 -6.87 18.77
CA SER A 3 8.64 -8.09 17.93
C SER A 3 7.90 -7.95 16.60
N TYR A 4 6.80 -7.17 16.52
CA TYR A 4 6.12 -6.93 15.25
C TYR A 4 6.99 -6.09 14.29
N ILE A 5 7.59 -5.03 14.82
CA ILE A 5 8.46 -4.12 14.05
C ILE A 5 9.72 -4.86 13.60
N GLU A 6 10.38 -5.58 14.51
CA GLU A 6 11.62 -6.33 14.25
C GLU A 6 11.44 -7.46 13.25
N ASN A 7 10.32 -8.20 13.31
CA ASN A 7 10.14 -9.41 12.52
C ASN A 7 9.35 -9.21 11.22
N TYR A 8 8.57 -8.12 11.08
CA TYR A 8 7.74 -7.90 9.91
C TYR A 8 8.02 -6.56 9.21
N VAL A 9 8.06 -5.46 9.97
CA VAL A 9 8.20 -4.11 9.37
C VAL A 9 9.62 -3.87 8.86
N ILE A 10 10.64 -4.03 9.73
CA ILE A 10 12.04 -3.79 9.38
C ILE A 10 12.53 -4.75 8.28
N PRO A 11 12.26 -6.07 8.32
CA PRO A 11 12.72 -6.98 7.27
C PRO A 11 12.11 -6.63 5.90
N LEU A 12 10.83 -6.26 5.87
CA LEU A 12 10.18 -5.82 4.64
C LEU A 12 10.77 -4.48 4.15
N TRP A 13 11.00 -3.51 5.05
CA TRP A 13 11.66 -2.25 4.70
C TRP A 13 13.04 -2.47 4.09
N LYS A 14 13.90 -3.28 4.72
CA LYS A 14 15.24 -3.61 4.20
C LYS A 14 15.18 -4.24 2.81
N ASN A 15 14.32 -5.25 2.64
CA ASN A 15 14.19 -5.94 1.37
C ASN A 15 13.70 -5.00 0.25
N THR A 16 12.71 -4.16 0.57
CA THR A 16 12.15 -3.18 -0.36
C THR A 16 13.18 -2.10 -0.72
N LEU A 17 13.96 -1.62 0.25
CA LEU A 17 15.04 -0.66 0.00
C LEU A 17 16.09 -1.23 -0.95
N ILE A 18 16.55 -2.47 -0.72
CA ILE A 18 17.52 -3.12 -1.61
C ILE A 18 16.97 -3.21 -3.04
N LEU A 19 15.69 -3.59 -3.22
CA LEU A 19 15.07 -3.65 -4.55
C LEU A 19 14.94 -2.29 -5.22
N LYS A 20 14.57 -1.26 -4.47
CA LYS A 20 14.49 0.13 -4.95
C LYS A 20 15.87 0.61 -5.39
N GLU A 21 16.87 0.51 -4.53
CA GLU A 21 18.22 0.98 -4.82
C GLU A 21 18.88 0.17 -5.94
N PHE A 22 18.55 -1.12 -6.07
CA PHE A 22 18.98 -1.91 -7.22
C PHE A 22 18.45 -1.33 -8.54
N TYR A 23 17.17 -0.95 -8.60
CA TYR A 23 16.59 -0.28 -9.76
C TYR A 23 17.25 1.08 -10.03
N ASP A 24 17.44 1.90 -9.00
CA ASP A 24 18.03 3.24 -9.15
C ASP A 24 19.50 3.16 -9.61
N ASN A 25 20.25 2.16 -9.14
CA ASN A 25 21.61 1.88 -9.61
C ASN A 25 21.64 1.36 -11.05
N LEU A 26 20.74 0.45 -11.43
CA LEU A 26 20.60 0.04 -12.84
C LEU A 26 20.33 1.23 -13.75
N LYS A 27 19.42 2.12 -13.34
CA LYS A 27 19.09 3.32 -14.10
C LYS A 27 20.30 4.25 -14.21
N SER A 28 21.02 4.45 -13.12
CA SER A 28 22.21 5.31 -13.09
C SER A 28 23.36 4.75 -13.94
N GLU A 29 23.53 3.42 -13.95
CA GLU A 29 24.59 2.76 -14.75
C GLU A 29 24.26 2.70 -16.24
N PHE A 30 23.02 2.39 -16.62
CA PHE A 30 22.71 2.00 -17.99
C PHE A 30 21.90 3.03 -18.80
N GLN A 31 21.22 3.99 -18.17
CA GLN A 31 20.30 4.87 -18.89
C GLN A 31 21.04 5.68 -19.98
N ASN A 32 20.55 5.57 -21.23
CA ASN A 32 21.09 6.23 -22.42
C ASN A 32 22.52 5.82 -22.83
N VAL A 33 23.10 4.80 -22.20
CA VAL A 33 24.40 4.24 -22.60
C VAL A 33 24.24 3.54 -23.95
N MET A 34 25.19 3.74 -24.87
CA MET A 34 25.17 3.03 -26.15
C MET A 34 25.52 1.56 -25.94
N LEU A 35 24.89 0.65 -26.68
CA LEU A 35 25.14 -0.78 -26.53
C LEU A 35 26.62 -1.16 -26.70
N HIS A 36 27.36 -0.51 -27.59
CA HIS A 36 28.79 -0.80 -27.80
C HIS A 36 29.69 -0.32 -26.63
N ASP A 37 29.21 0.61 -25.82
CA ASP A 37 29.89 1.11 -24.63
C ASP A 37 29.58 0.29 -23.38
N VAL A 38 28.62 -0.65 -23.46
CA VAL A 38 28.27 -1.53 -22.34
C VAL A 38 29.39 -2.54 -22.11
N ASN A 39 29.79 -2.70 -20.85
CA ASN A 39 30.77 -3.71 -20.45
C ASN A 39 30.35 -5.11 -20.92
N LYS A 40 31.30 -5.88 -21.45
CA LYS A 40 31.02 -7.22 -22.00
C LYS A 40 30.37 -8.18 -20.99
N GLU A 41 30.70 -8.02 -19.72
CA GLU A 41 30.13 -8.81 -18.61
C GLU A 41 28.63 -8.53 -18.38
N ASP A 42 28.16 -7.33 -18.74
CA ASP A 42 26.78 -6.88 -18.54
C ASP A 42 25.90 -7.08 -19.78
N LEU A 43 26.49 -7.35 -20.96
CA LEU A 43 25.74 -7.65 -22.19
C LEU A 43 24.68 -8.76 -22.03
N PRO A 44 24.91 -9.85 -21.27
CA PRO A 44 23.88 -10.86 -21.01
C PRO A 44 22.60 -10.33 -20.37
N LEU A 45 22.66 -9.23 -19.62
CA LEU A 45 21.49 -8.60 -19.00
C LEU A 45 20.54 -8.00 -20.06
N LEU A 46 21.06 -7.63 -21.22
CA LEU A 46 20.34 -7.00 -22.32
C LEU A 46 20.00 -7.98 -23.44
N LEU A 47 20.88 -8.94 -23.69
CA LEU A 47 20.84 -9.83 -24.85
C LEU A 47 20.69 -11.32 -24.49
N GLY A 48 20.83 -11.68 -23.21
CA GLY A 48 20.79 -13.06 -22.74
C GLY A 48 19.47 -13.73 -23.06
N GLY A 49 19.50 -14.67 -24.02
CA GLY A 49 18.33 -15.40 -24.50
C GLY A 49 17.43 -14.65 -25.47
N VAL A 50 17.92 -13.57 -26.10
CA VAL A 50 17.29 -12.97 -27.29
C VAL A 50 17.44 -13.92 -28.47
N ILE A 51 16.37 -14.13 -29.24
CA ILE A 51 16.37 -14.96 -30.45
C ILE A 51 16.21 -14.06 -31.66
N PRO A 52 17.20 -14.01 -32.56
CA PRO A 52 17.04 -13.24 -33.77
C PRO A 52 15.93 -13.79 -34.67
N ARG A 53 15.13 -12.89 -35.28
CA ARG A 53 14.19 -13.19 -36.37
C ARG A 53 13.02 -14.12 -36.03
N ARG A 54 12.47 -14.04 -34.81
CA ARG A 54 11.21 -14.69 -34.42
C ARG A 54 10.17 -13.66 -33.98
N GLU A 55 8.89 -14.01 -34.06
CA GLU A 55 7.77 -13.20 -33.53
C GLU A 55 7.93 -12.96 -32.02
N GLU A 56 8.35 -13.98 -31.25
CA GLU A 56 8.75 -13.81 -29.85
C GLU A 56 10.27 -13.58 -29.76
N VAL A 57 10.65 -12.36 -29.37
CA VAL A 57 12.05 -11.89 -29.34
C VAL A 57 12.89 -12.56 -28.25
N TYR A 58 12.25 -13.11 -27.22
CA TYR A 58 12.93 -13.70 -26.06
C TYR A 58 12.60 -15.19 -25.91
N ARG A 59 13.61 -16.00 -25.56
CA ARG A 59 13.39 -17.38 -25.07
C ARG A 59 12.57 -17.36 -23.78
N ARG A 60 11.84 -18.45 -23.54
CA ARG A 60 11.29 -18.75 -22.20
C ARG A 60 12.44 -18.77 -21.18
N ASN A 61 12.24 -18.13 -20.04
CA ASN A 61 13.23 -17.97 -18.96
C ASN A 61 14.52 -17.25 -19.39
N SER A 62 14.46 -16.35 -20.37
CA SER A 62 15.64 -15.56 -20.76
C SER A 62 15.99 -14.51 -19.70
N LEU A 63 17.30 -14.28 -19.55
CA LEU A 63 17.84 -13.32 -18.60
C LEU A 63 17.40 -11.89 -18.94
N ALA A 64 17.50 -11.52 -20.22
CA ALA A 64 17.10 -10.20 -20.67
C ALA A 64 15.60 -9.93 -20.48
N LYS A 65 14.74 -10.94 -20.69
CA LYS A 65 13.30 -10.80 -20.42
C LYS A 65 13.04 -10.57 -18.93
N PHE A 66 13.75 -11.25 -18.03
CA PHE A 66 13.61 -11.06 -16.58
C PHE A 66 13.94 -9.62 -16.17
N TYR A 67 15.10 -9.12 -16.58
CA TYR A 67 15.53 -7.75 -16.28
C TYR A 67 14.61 -6.68 -16.88
N ASN A 68 14.15 -6.88 -18.12
CA ASN A 68 13.17 -6.01 -18.74
C ASN A 68 11.82 -6.02 -18.00
N ARG A 69 11.29 -7.20 -17.67
CA ARG A 69 9.97 -7.34 -17.02
C ARG A 69 9.93 -6.73 -15.63
N PHE A 70 10.95 -6.98 -14.80
CA PHE A 70 10.98 -6.47 -13.43
C PHE A 70 11.55 -5.07 -13.34
N PHE A 71 12.60 -4.73 -14.09
CA PHE A 71 13.36 -3.49 -13.90
C PHE A 71 13.41 -2.57 -15.13
N GLY A 72 12.75 -2.96 -16.23
CA GLY A 72 12.61 -2.11 -17.42
C GLY A 72 13.90 -1.95 -18.23
N LEU A 73 14.92 -2.77 -17.94
CA LEU A 73 16.20 -2.77 -18.63
C LEU A 73 16.04 -3.41 -20.02
N LYS A 74 16.18 -2.60 -21.08
CA LYS A 74 16.02 -3.03 -22.47
C LYS A 74 16.81 -2.15 -23.44
N LEU A 75 16.90 -2.56 -24.70
CA LEU A 75 17.37 -1.70 -25.79
C LEU A 75 16.24 -0.86 -26.38
N SER A 76 16.56 0.38 -26.76
CA SER A 76 15.62 1.33 -27.37
C SER A 76 14.99 0.79 -28.67
N ASP A 77 15.75 0.02 -29.44
CA ASP A 77 15.29 -0.62 -30.68
C ASP A 77 15.86 -2.03 -30.82
N LEU A 78 15.43 -2.92 -29.93
CA LEU A 78 15.84 -4.32 -29.93
C LEU A 78 15.47 -5.03 -31.23
N GLN A 79 14.31 -4.74 -31.81
CA GLN A 79 13.86 -5.42 -33.03
C GLN A 79 14.70 -5.04 -34.24
N SER A 80 14.92 -3.75 -34.51
CA SER A 80 15.73 -3.35 -35.66
C SER A 80 17.19 -3.79 -35.50
N TRP A 81 17.72 -3.81 -34.28
CA TRP A 81 19.05 -4.38 -34.01
C TRP A 81 19.07 -5.90 -34.25
N VAL A 82 18.04 -6.63 -33.84
CA VAL A 82 17.91 -8.08 -34.09
C VAL A 82 17.78 -8.41 -35.59
N PHE A 83 17.04 -7.61 -36.36
CA PHE A 83 16.80 -7.86 -37.78
C PHE A 83 17.96 -7.36 -38.67
N GLY A 84 18.57 -6.24 -38.31
CA GLY A 84 19.59 -5.53 -39.09
C GLY A 84 21.03 -5.70 -38.61
N GLY A 85 21.26 -6.12 -37.36
CA GLY A 85 22.58 -6.27 -36.76
C GLY A 85 23.41 -4.98 -36.78
N GLU A 86 24.73 -5.13 -36.79
CA GLU A 86 25.69 -4.02 -37.05
C GLU A 86 25.62 -3.53 -38.51
N LEU A 87 25.00 -4.28 -39.42
CA LEU A 87 24.96 -3.99 -40.86
C LEU A 87 24.07 -2.79 -41.20
N THR A 88 23.13 -2.43 -40.32
CA THR A 88 22.24 -1.27 -40.51
C THR A 88 22.80 0.02 -39.92
N GLY A 89 23.95 -0.01 -39.24
CA GLY A 89 24.53 1.15 -38.55
C GLY A 89 23.69 1.65 -37.36
N ILE A 90 22.68 0.89 -36.93
CA ILE A 90 21.82 1.24 -35.79
C ILE A 90 22.62 1.07 -34.51
N GLN A 91 22.73 2.15 -33.74
CA GLN A 91 23.39 2.19 -32.44
C GLN A 91 22.31 2.27 -31.35
N PRO A 92 21.73 1.14 -30.90
CA PRO A 92 20.69 1.16 -29.90
C PRO A 92 21.27 1.64 -28.56
N LYS A 93 20.46 2.42 -27.84
CA LYS A 93 20.76 2.83 -26.48
C LYS A 93 20.08 1.89 -25.51
N VAL A 94 20.67 1.76 -24.33
CA VAL A 94 20.05 1.09 -23.21
C VAL A 94 19.05 2.04 -22.54
N MET A 95 17.88 1.51 -22.21
CA MET A 95 16.78 2.19 -21.54
C MET A 95 16.47 1.45 -20.25
N VAL A 96 16.22 2.19 -19.18
CA VAL A 96 15.76 1.66 -17.89
C VAL A 96 14.46 2.38 -17.51
N GLU A 97 13.34 1.76 -17.91
CA GLU A 97 12.01 2.32 -17.70
C GLU A 97 11.40 1.88 -16.37
N GLU A 98 10.49 2.70 -15.81
CA GLU A 98 9.70 2.28 -14.67
C GLU A 98 8.71 1.18 -15.09
N THR A 99 8.76 0.05 -14.38
CA THR A 99 7.82 -1.06 -14.54
C THR A 99 6.73 -1.03 -13.46
N SER A 100 5.64 -1.77 -13.67
CA SER A 100 4.63 -1.99 -12.63
C SER A 100 5.21 -2.59 -11.34
N PHE A 101 6.29 -3.37 -11.43
CA PHE A 101 6.99 -3.92 -10.27
C PHE A 101 7.78 -2.84 -9.52
N THR A 102 8.65 -2.08 -10.19
CA THR A 102 9.44 -1.02 -9.56
C THR A 102 8.55 0.07 -8.95
N ARG A 103 7.44 0.43 -9.62
CA ARG A 103 6.43 1.32 -9.05
C ARG A 103 5.80 0.76 -7.77
N PHE A 104 5.47 -0.54 -7.77
CA PHE A 104 4.94 -1.21 -6.57
C PHE A 104 5.95 -1.19 -5.41
N VAL A 105 7.21 -1.54 -5.68
CA VAL A 105 8.31 -1.48 -4.70
C VAL A 105 8.47 -0.06 -4.14
N ASN A 106 8.46 0.97 -4.99
CA ASN A 106 8.59 2.37 -4.58
C ASN A 106 7.43 2.85 -3.71
N GLU A 107 6.17 2.53 -4.08
CA GLU A 107 5.01 2.89 -3.25
C GLU A 107 5.01 2.16 -1.90
N VAL A 108 5.43 0.89 -1.86
CA VAL A 108 5.60 0.14 -0.62
C VAL A 108 6.71 0.74 0.24
N PHE A 109 7.86 1.05 -0.36
CA PHE A 109 9.01 1.65 0.34
C PHE A 109 8.61 2.97 1.01
N LYS A 110 7.92 3.85 0.30
CA LYS A 110 7.45 5.14 0.82
C LYS A 110 6.73 5.01 2.18
N TRP A 111 5.85 4.01 2.33
CA TRP A 111 5.08 3.83 3.57
C TRP A 111 5.88 3.11 4.65
N LEU A 112 6.69 2.13 4.28
CA LEU A 112 7.57 1.45 5.22
C LEU A 112 8.61 2.38 5.80
N ASP A 113 9.20 3.22 4.96
CA ASP A 113 10.20 4.19 5.36
C ASP A 113 9.62 5.16 6.40
N ARG A 114 8.42 5.70 6.14
CA ARG A 114 7.69 6.49 7.15
C ARG A 114 7.43 5.69 8.43
N ALA A 115 6.90 4.48 8.33
CA ALA A 115 6.62 3.67 9.53
C ALA A 115 7.89 3.45 10.37
N VAL A 116 9.00 3.09 9.74
CA VAL A 116 10.28 2.84 10.40
C VAL A 116 10.85 4.11 11.05
N HIS A 117 10.72 5.28 10.41
CA HIS A 117 11.16 6.56 10.96
C HIS A 117 10.30 7.08 12.13
N TYR A 118 8.99 6.82 12.12
CA TYR A 118 8.05 7.36 13.12
C TYR A 118 7.81 6.44 14.33
N GLN A 119 8.40 5.25 14.36
CA GLN A 119 8.41 4.41 15.56
C GLN A 119 9.67 4.65 16.41
N LYS A 120 9.55 4.59 17.74
CA LYS A 120 10.67 4.79 18.69
C LYS A 120 11.04 3.54 19.48
N LEU A 121 10.48 2.38 19.11
CA LEU A 121 10.53 1.18 19.93
C LEU A 121 11.74 0.30 19.65
N VAL A 122 12.27 0.40 18.42
CA VAL A 122 13.29 -0.49 17.87
C VAL A 122 14.26 0.35 17.04
N GLU A 123 15.56 0.13 17.24
CA GLU A 123 16.60 0.70 16.37
C GLU A 123 16.71 -0.12 15.08
N TYR A 124 17.02 0.55 13.97
CA TYR A 124 17.23 -0.09 12.69
C TYR A 124 18.48 0.46 12.03
N VAL A 125 19.12 -0.39 11.24
CA VAL A 125 20.32 -0.07 10.48
C VAL A 125 20.00 -0.29 9.02
N GLU A 126 20.35 0.70 8.20
CA GLU A 126 20.26 0.60 6.75
C GLU A 126 21.11 -0.56 6.23
N PRO A 127 20.55 -1.45 5.40
CA PRO A 127 21.30 -2.57 4.85
C PRO A 127 22.36 -2.09 3.86
N GLU A 128 23.51 -2.75 3.85
CA GLU A 128 24.49 -2.58 2.78
C GLU A 128 23.94 -3.15 1.47
N ILE A 129 24.08 -2.38 0.38
CA ILE A 129 23.55 -2.73 -0.93
C ILE A 129 24.68 -3.28 -1.79
N ASP A 130 24.76 -4.60 -1.89
CA ASP A 130 25.66 -5.31 -2.79
C ASP A 130 25.11 -5.31 -4.23
N TYR A 131 25.15 -4.13 -4.86
CA TYR A 131 24.62 -3.93 -6.21
C TYR A 131 25.29 -4.84 -7.25
N LYS A 132 26.63 -4.95 -7.22
CA LYS A 132 27.39 -5.76 -8.18
C LYS A 132 27.08 -7.26 -8.03
N GLY A 133 27.01 -7.76 -6.79
CA GLY A 133 26.66 -9.16 -6.53
C GLY A 133 25.22 -9.48 -6.92
N LEU A 134 24.27 -8.55 -6.73
CA LEU A 134 22.89 -8.73 -7.19
C LEU A 134 22.76 -8.69 -8.71
N LYS A 135 23.50 -7.80 -9.38
CA LYS A 135 23.52 -7.70 -10.86
C LYS A 135 24.09 -8.97 -11.50
N GLY A 136 25.15 -9.52 -10.91
CA GLY A 136 25.83 -10.72 -11.40
C GLY A 136 25.13 -12.06 -11.07
N ASP A 137 24.20 -12.09 -10.11
CA ASP A 137 23.49 -13.31 -9.69
C ASP A 137 21.96 -13.18 -9.81
N PRO A 138 21.38 -13.58 -10.96
CA PRO A 138 19.94 -13.52 -11.20
C PRO A 138 19.12 -14.39 -10.23
N TYR A 139 19.67 -15.48 -9.70
CA TYR A 139 18.97 -16.34 -8.76
C TYR A 139 18.86 -15.67 -7.39
N ARG A 140 19.92 -14.99 -6.95
CA ARG A 140 19.88 -14.17 -5.74
C ARG A 140 18.86 -13.04 -5.85
N LEU A 141 18.82 -12.34 -6.99
CA LEU A 141 17.82 -11.31 -7.25
C LEU A 141 16.39 -11.87 -7.29
N MET A 142 16.17 -13.02 -7.93
CA MET A 142 14.87 -13.69 -7.94
C MET A 142 14.43 -14.14 -6.54
N ASN A 143 15.36 -14.60 -5.70
CA ASN A 143 15.09 -14.90 -4.29
C ASN A 143 14.75 -13.64 -3.49
N LEU A 144 15.40 -12.50 -3.78
CA LEU A 144 15.06 -11.22 -3.15
C LEU A 144 13.62 -10.81 -3.47
N ILE A 145 13.23 -10.88 -4.75
CA ILE A 145 11.86 -10.62 -5.21
C ILE A 145 10.86 -11.59 -4.55
N LYS A 146 11.19 -12.88 -4.46
CA LYS A 146 10.35 -13.88 -3.76
C LYS A 146 10.16 -13.51 -2.29
N ASN A 147 11.25 -13.17 -1.61
CA ASN A 147 11.22 -12.79 -0.19
C ASN A 147 10.42 -11.51 0.03
N PHE A 148 10.51 -10.53 -0.88
CA PHE A 148 9.66 -9.34 -0.87
C PHE A 148 8.18 -9.72 -0.85
N TYR A 149 7.71 -10.55 -1.79
CA TYR A 149 6.31 -10.98 -1.82
C TYR A 149 5.90 -11.77 -0.56
N GLN A 150 6.76 -12.65 -0.04
CA GLN A 150 6.49 -13.38 1.20
C GLN A 150 6.34 -12.44 2.40
N LEU A 151 7.18 -11.41 2.48
CA LEU A 151 7.11 -10.41 3.54
C LEU A 151 5.85 -9.54 3.42
N ILE A 152 5.45 -9.17 2.19
CA ILE A 152 4.18 -8.50 1.91
C ILE A 152 2.99 -9.32 2.41
N LEU A 153 2.98 -10.63 2.16
CA LEU A 153 1.96 -11.52 2.71
C LEU A 153 1.99 -11.52 4.24
N SER A 154 3.18 -11.65 4.84
CA SER A 154 3.33 -11.76 6.30
C SER A 154 2.90 -10.52 7.09
N ILE A 155 2.95 -9.33 6.47
CA ILE A 155 2.50 -8.08 7.09
C ILE A 155 1.05 -7.74 6.74
N SER A 156 0.46 -8.39 5.73
CA SER A 156 -0.89 -8.09 5.25
C SER A 156 -1.93 -8.25 6.36
N VAL A 157 -2.93 -7.35 6.36
CA VAL A 157 -4.11 -7.40 7.24
C VAL A 157 -4.81 -8.76 7.24
N ASN A 158 -4.70 -9.52 6.14
CA ASN A 158 -5.26 -10.86 5.99
C ASN A 158 -4.65 -11.90 6.96
N TYR A 159 -3.38 -11.73 7.31
CA TYR A 159 -2.57 -12.77 7.95
C TYR A 159 -1.83 -12.29 9.20
N ASN A 160 -1.81 -10.99 9.47
CA ASN A 160 -1.11 -10.42 10.61
C ASN A 160 -2.06 -9.71 11.58
N TYR A 161 -2.17 -10.24 12.80
CA TYR A 161 -3.04 -9.68 13.84
C TYR A 161 -2.66 -8.25 14.25
N TYR A 162 -1.36 -7.93 14.32
CA TYR A 162 -0.91 -6.59 14.68
C TYR A 162 -1.30 -5.57 13.61
N THR A 163 -1.14 -5.93 12.33
CA THR A 163 -1.63 -5.11 11.22
C THR A 163 -3.15 -4.97 11.28
N PHE A 164 -3.89 -6.07 11.52
CA PHE A 164 -5.34 -6.03 11.67
C PHE A 164 -5.80 -5.11 12.81
N PHE A 165 -5.11 -5.15 13.95
CA PHE A 165 -5.40 -4.24 15.05
C PHE A 165 -5.28 -2.77 14.60
N LEU A 166 -4.14 -2.37 14.01
CA LEU A 166 -3.95 -0.99 13.53
C LEU A 166 -4.97 -0.60 12.46
N TRP A 167 -5.28 -1.53 11.56
CA TRP A 167 -6.28 -1.37 10.51
C TRP A 167 -7.68 -1.15 11.06
N SER A 168 -8.05 -1.88 12.12
CA SER A 168 -9.40 -1.86 12.68
C SER A 168 -9.74 -0.61 13.48
N ILE A 169 -8.72 0.09 13.98
CA ILE A 169 -8.86 1.36 14.71
C ILE A 169 -8.53 2.59 13.86
N LYS A 170 -8.35 2.39 12.54
CA LYS A 170 -7.93 3.42 11.59
C LYS A 170 -8.84 4.65 11.57
N GLN A 171 -10.15 4.46 11.66
CA GLN A 171 -11.20 5.47 11.75
C GLN A 171 -12.43 4.85 12.41
N ILE A 172 -12.54 4.89 13.74
CA ILE A 172 -13.62 4.18 14.46
C ILE A 172 -14.09 4.97 15.70
N PRO A 173 -15.39 4.94 16.07
CA PRO A 173 -15.84 5.47 17.34
C PRO A 173 -15.22 4.74 18.52
N TYR A 174 -14.92 5.48 19.60
CA TYR A 174 -14.37 4.92 20.84
C TYR A 174 -15.22 3.77 21.39
N LYS A 175 -16.56 3.90 21.36
CA LYS A 175 -17.51 2.86 21.77
C LYS A 175 -17.23 1.51 21.10
N PHE A 176 -16.99 1.50 19.79
CA PHE A 176 -16.69 0.29 19.03
C PHE A 176 -15.29 -0.23 19.31
N MET A 177 -14.31 0.68 19.39
CA MET A 177 -12.94 0.31 19.76
C MET A 177 -12.90 -0.36 21.14
N LYS A 178 -13.63 0.17 22.13
CA LYS A 178 -13.74 -0.39 23.48
C LYS A 178 -14.47 -1.73 23.51
N ALA A 179 -15.53 -1.88 22.73
CA ALA A 179 -16.26 -3.13 22.61
C ALA A 179 -15.40 -4.25 22.00
N ALA A 180 -14.64 -3.93 20.94
CA ALA A 180 -13.74 -4.87 20.29
C ALA A 180 -12.48 -5.17 21.12
N TYR A 181 -11.97 -4.16 21.83
CA TYR A 181 -10.74 -4.24 22.63
C TYR A 181 -11.00 -3.73 24.06
N PRO A 182 -11.51 -4.59 24.97
CA PRO A 182 -11.90 -4.17 26.32
C PRO A 182 -10.78 -3.52 27.16
N ARG A 183 -9.52 -3.81 26.83
CA ARG A 183 -8.33 -3.25 27.50
C ARG A 183 -7.73 -2.02 26.78
N ILE A 184 -8.42 -1.44 25.80
CA ILE A 184 -7.88 -0.32 24.99
C ILE A 184 -7.42 0.85 25.87
N ASP A 185 -8.14 1.17 26.94
CA ASP A 185 -7.82 2.28 27.86
C ASP A 185 -6.43 2.13 28.48
N GLN A 186 -5.94 0.89 28.65
CA GLN A 186 -4.61 0.63 29.21
C GLN A 186 -3.48 1.00 28.23
N ILE A 187 -3.80 1.18 26.95
CA ILE A 187 -2.83 1.43 25.88
C ILE A 187 -3.14 2.69 25.07
N MET A 188 -4.18 3.46 25.40
CA MET A 188 -4.53 4.68 24.65
C MET A 188 -3.36 5.67 24.60
N ASP A 189 -2.76 6.00 25.75
CA ASP A 189 -1.59 6.89 25.82
C ASP A 189 -0.44 6.39 24.95
N PHE A 190 -0.20 5.07 24.94
CA PHE A 190 0.81 4.46 24.07
C PHE A 190 0.45 4.64 22.59
N LEU A 191 -0.80 4.41 22.20
CA LEU A 191 -1.24 4.55 20.81
C LEU A 191 -1.14 6.01 20.34
N GLU A 192 -1.47 6.97 21.20
CA GLU A 192 -1.34 8.39 20.90
C GLU A 192 0.13 8.82 20.78
N VAL A 193 0.97 8.48 21.76
CA VAL A 193 2.35 8.96 21.83
C VAL A 193 3.30 8.21 20.90
N GLU A 194 3.18 6.88 20.82
CA GLU A 194 4.11 6.04 20.05
C GLU A 194 3.60 5.80 18.63
N PHE A 195 2.29 5.62 18.43
CA PHE A 195 1.71 5.28 17.13
C PHE A 195 0.96 6.44 16.46
N GLY A 196 0.82 7.58 17.14
CA GLY A 196 0.23 8.81 16.63
C GLY A 196 -1.29 8.80 16.52
N LEU A 197 -2.00 7.93 17.24
CA LEU A 197 -3.47 7.92 17.25
C LEU A 197 -3.99 9.30 17.68
N THR A 198 -5.05 9.78 17.03
CA THR A 198 -5.64 11.07 17.34
C THR A 198 -7.15 11.06 17.16
N ARG A 199 -7.82 12.15 17.52
CA ARG A 199 -9.25 12.32 17.29
C ARG A 199 -9.49 12.83 15.87
N LEU A 200 -10.43 12.22 15.17
CA LEU A 200 -10.94 12.75 13.91
C LEU A 200 -11.53 14.13 14.17
N ARG A 201 -11.19 15.09 13.32
CA ARG A 201 -11.75 16.44 13.38
C ARG A 201 -13.08 16.46 12.64
N TRP A 202 -14.17 16.57 13.39
CA TRP A 202 -15.51 16.71 12.84
C TRP A 202 -16.43 17.41 13.85
N ASN A 203 -17.57 17.89 13.37
CA ASN A 203 -18.52 18.64 14.20
C ASN A 203 -19.40 17.69 15.02
N ILE A 204 -18.90 17.29 16.19
CA ILE A 204 -19.61 16.37 17.10
C ILE A 204 -20.83 17.10 17.69
N PRO A 205 -22.07 16.60 17.52
CA PRO A 205 -23.28 17.28 17.98
C PRO A 205 -23.60 17.01 19.47
N PHE A 206 -22.60 16.71 20.29
CA PHE A 206 -22.74 16.36 21.70
C PHE A 206 -21.92 17.31 22.57
N SER A 207 -22.37 17.56 23.80
CA SER A 207 -21.59 18.33 24.77
C SER A 207 -20.39 17.52 25.26
N GLU A 208 -19.23 18.17 25.46
CA GLU A 208 -17.97 17.50 25.81
C GLU A 208 -18.02 16.73 27.14
N ASP A 209 -18.88 17.16 28.06
CA ASP A 209 -19.14 16.54 29.37
C ASP A 209 -20.08 15.33 29.29
N SER A 210 -20.69 15.07 28.13
CA SER A 210 -21.62 13.95 27.95
C SER A 210 -20.92 12.63 27.68
N LYS A 211 -21.51 11.54 28.17
CA LYS A 211 -21.09 10.17 27.82
C LYS A 211 -21.09 9.92 26.31
N PHE A 212 -22.04 10.52 25.59
CA PHE A 212 -22.15 10.39 24.14
C PHE A 212 -20.97 11.01 23.40
N TYR A 213 -20.48 12.17 23.85
CA TYR A 213 -19.27 12.77 23.27
C TYR A 213 -18.08 11.81 23.37
N HIS A 214 -17.85 11.22 24.54
CA HIS A 214 -16.76 10.26 24.72
C HIS A 214 -16.95 8.98 23.87
N GLU A 215 -18.15 8.38 23.90
CA GLU A 215 -18.46 7.15 23.17
C GLU A 215 -18.39 7.30 21.65
N TYR A 216 -18.83 8.46 21.12
CA TYR A 216 -18.91 8.73 19.69
C TYR A 216 -17.77 9.61 19.17
N THR A 217 -16.77 9.94 20.01
CA THR A 217 -15.50 10.46 19.52
C THR A 217 -14.89 9.42 18.58
N ILE A 218 -14.73 9.81 17.32
CA ILE A 218 -14.09 8.98 16.30
C ILE A 218 -12.59 9.17 16.44
N TRP A 219 -11.88 8.07 16.69
CA TRP A 219 -10.43 8.03 16.67
C TRP A 219 -9.95 7.66 15.29
N CYS A 220 -8.81 8.23 14.87
CA CYS A 220 -8.20 7.91 13.61
C CYS A 220 -6.68 8.07 13.64
N TRP A 221 -6.02 7.48 12.64
CA TRP A 221 -4.63 7.85 12.35
C TRP A 221 -4.57 9.23 11.66
N PRO A 222 -3.49 10.00 11.83
CA PRO A 222 -3.37 11.34 11.27
C PRO A 222 -3.51 11.37 9.75
N GLU A 223 -3.01 10.35 9.05
CA GLU A 223 -3.14 10.15 7.60
C GLU A 223 -4.61 10.08 7.15
N TYR A 224 -5.53 9.73 8.04
CA TYR A 224 -6.96 9.58 7.78
C TYR A 224 -7.79 10.66 8.46
N ASN A 225 -7.15 11.71 8.95
CA ASN A 225 -7.82 12.89 9.49
C ASN A 225 -8.13 13.89 8.37
N THR A 226 -8.90 14.93 8.71
CA THR A 226 -9.21 16.02 7.80
C THR A 226 -8.02 16.94 7.59
N GLN A 227 -8.01 17.65 6.47
CA GLN A 227 -6.99 18.65 6.14
C GLN A 227 -7.07 19.92 7.02
N SER A 228 -8.24 20.21 7.57
CA SER A 228 -8.49 21.42 8.34
C SER A 228 -9.52 21.18 9.44
N ASP A 229 -9.57 22.08 10.41
CA ASP A 229 -10.55 22.02 11.51
C ASP A 229 -11.99 22.23 11.01
N SER A 230 -12.18 22.87 9.86
CA SER A 230 -13.48 23.00 9.18
C SER A 230 -13.92 21.76 8.39
N GLY A 231 -13.13 20.68 8.41
CA GLY A 231 -13.37 19.47 7.64
C GLY A 231 -12.49 19.35 6.40
N GLY A 232 -12.91 18.53 5.45
CA GLY A 232 -12.22 18.30 4.19
C GLY A 232 -12.05 16.81 3.85
N LEU A 233 -11.26 16.57 2.81
CA LEU A 233 -10.93 15.22 2.35
C LEU A 233 -10.07 14.49 3.40
N CYS A 234 -10.33 13.20 3.55
CA CYS A 234 -9.63 12.31 4.46
C CYS A 234 -8.91 11.22 3.65
N GLY A 235 -7.68 10.92 4.01
CA GLY A 235 -6.90 9.86 3.38
C GLY A 235 -5.42 10.22 3.22
N PRO A 236 -4.54 9.21 3.08
CA PRO A 236 -3.09 9.38 3.04
C PRO A 236 -2.59 10.26 1.87
N GLU A 237 -3.41 10.43 0.84
CA GLU A 237 -3.21 11.32 -0.30
C GLU A 237 -3.51 12.80 -0.02
N HIS A 238 -4.20 13.10 1.08
CA HIS A 238 -4.79 14.41 1.38
C HIS A 238 -4.32 14.99 2.71
N SER A 239 -4.19 14.15 3.74
CA SER A 239 -3.76 14.58 5.07
C SER A 239 -2.26 14.87 5.12
N GLN A 240 -1.89 15.83 5.96
CA GLN A 240 -0.49 16.20 6.23
C GLN A 240 0.08 15.44 7.44
N GLY A 241 -0.76 14.76 8.21
CA GLY A 241 -0.33 13.98 9.37
C GLY A 241 0.41 12.71 8.96
N VAL A 242 1.46 12.36 9.70
CA VAL A 242 2.21 11.12 9.50
C VAL A 242 2.40 10.44 10.85
N SER A 243 2.15 9.13 10.89
CA SER A 243 2.41 8.31 12.07
C SER A 243 2.77 6.88 11.69
N PHE A 244 3.27 6.12 12.67
CA PHE A 244 3.50 4.69 12.48
C PHE A 244 2.21 3.94 12.12
N GLY A 245 1.13 4.15 12.89
CA GLY A 245 -0.14 3.44 12.71
C GLY A 245 -0.78 3.70 11.35
N GLY A 246 -0.81 4.97 10.91
CA GLY A 246 -1.38 5.33 9.63
C GLY A 246 -0.51 4.91 8.45
N SER A 247 0.81 4.94 8.58
CA SER A 247 1.73 4.43 7.54
C SER A 247 1.55 2.92 7.30
N ILE A 248 1.36 2.11 8.34
CA ILE A 248 1.06 0.67 8.19
C ILE A 248 -0.30 0.45 7.52
N CYS A 249 -1.31 1.27 7.81
CA CYS A 249 -2.60 1.21 7.13
C CYS A 249 -2.49 1.59 5.64
N ALA A 250 -1.81 2.70 5.32
CA ALA A 250 -1.62 3.15 3.96
C ALA A 250 -0.77 2.16 3.12
N LEU A 251 0.21 1.50 3.75
CA LEU A 251 0.93 0.37 3.17
C LEU A 251 -0.03 -0.75 2.74
N ASN A 252 -0.97 -1.14 3.60
CA ASN A 252 -1.92 -2.21 3.28
C ASN A 252 -2.93 -1.81 2.19
N GLU A 253 -3.37 -0.55 2.16
CA GLU A 253 -4.17 -0.03 1.03
C GLU A 253 -3.38 -0.08 -0.28
N THR A 254 -2.08 0.22 -0.24
CA THR A 254 -1.17 0.13 -1.40
C THR A 254 -1.00 -1.31 -1.84
N ILE A 255 -0.77 -2.23 -0.91
CA ILE A 255 -0.69 -3.67 -1.18
C ILE A 255 -1.98 -4.14 -1.88
N TRP A 256 -3.14 -3.79 -1.35
CA TRP A 256 -4.43 -4.13 -1.97
C TRP A 256 -4.62 -3.49 -3.34
N LYS A 257 -4.18 -2.24 -3.56
CA LYS A 257 -4.25 -1.56 -4.86
C LYS A 257 -3.50 -2.34 -5.95
N TYR A 258 -2.32 -2.87 -5.63
CA TYR A 258 -1.49 -3.62 -6.58
C TYR A 258 -1.84 -5.09 -6.67
N LEU A 259 -2.24 -5.72 -5.56
CA LEU A 259 -2.56 -7.14 -5.42
C LEU A 259 -4.07 -7.39 -5.38
N ARG A 260 -4.78 -6.75 -6.33
CA ARG A 260 -6.23 -6.93 -6.56
C ARG A 260 -6.49 -7.73 -7.81
N ARG A 261 -7.63 -8.39 -7.84
CA ARG A 261 -8.14 -9.04 -9.04
C ARG A 261 -8.76 -8.01 -9.98
N GLY A 262 -8.22 -7.88 -11.18
CA GLY A 262 -8.83 -7.11 -12.27
C GLY A 262 -9.84 -7.93 -13.09
N TYR A 263 -10.60 -7.26 -13.96
CA TYR A 263 -11.33 -7.93 -15.04
C TYR A 263 -10.36 -8.64 -16.01
N SER A 264 -9.17 -8.06 -16.18
CA SER A 264 -8.06 -8.65 -16.92
C SER A 264 -6.80 -8.60 -16.06
N PRO A 265 -5.84 -9.54 -16.26
CA PRO A 265 -4.62 -9.56 -15.49
C PRO A 265 -3.85 -8.25 -15.59
N THR A 266 -3.42 -7.72 -14.45
CA THR A 266 -2.56 -6.53 -14.42
C THR A 266 -1.18 -6.86 -14.96
N ASP A 267 -0.40 -5.85 -15.37
CA ASP A 267 0.96 -6.12 -15.84
C ASP A 267 1.88 -6.65 -14.74
N LEU A 268 1.61 -6.26 -13.48
CA LEU A 268 2.28 -6.84 -12.32
C LEU A 268 1.92 -8.32 -12.16
N GLU A 269 0.62 -8.66 -12.23
CA GLU A 269 0.13 -10.04 -12.17
C GLU A 269 0.73 -10.91 -13.27
N LYS A 270 0.72 -10.45 -14.53
CA LYS A 270 1.36 -11.16 -15.65
C LYS A 270 2.85 -11.39 -15.39
N THR A 271 3.56 -10.34 -14.95
CA THR A 271 4.99 -10.42 -14.66
C THR A 271 5.27 -11.44 -13.55
N ILE A 272 4.49 -11.45 -12.48
CA ILE A 272 4.66 -12.42 -11.40
C ILE A 272 4.35 -13.83 -11.88
N LEU A 273 3.23 -14.04 -12.60
CA LEU A 273 2.83 -15.36 -13.08
C LEU A 273 3.76 -15.95 -14.15
N GLU A 274 4.56 -15.11 -14.83
CA GLU A 274 5.63 -15.57 -15.72
C GLU A 274 6.77 -16.29 -14.96
N TYR A 275 7.02 -15.94 -13.69
CA TYR A 275 8.18 -16.42 -12.91
C TYR A 275 7.81 -17.15 -11.61
N PHE A 276 6.59 -16.97 -11.12
CA PHE A 276 6.06 -17.52 -9.87
C PHE A 276 4.69 -18.16 -10.12
N THR A 277 4.33 -19.15 -9.31
CA THR A 277 3.10 -19.95 -9.54
C THR A 277 1.82 -19.29 -9.05
N LEU A 278 1.92 -18.30 -8.17
CA LEU A 278 0.78 -17.73 -7.47
C LEU A 278 0.86 -16.21 -7.45
N PHE A 279 -0.26 -15.56 -7.75
CA PHE A 279 -0.47 -14.13 -7.52
C PHE A 279 -1.58 -13.98 -6.45
N PRO A 280 -1.27 -13.41 -5.27
CA PRO A 280 -2.24 -13.33 -4.19
C PRO A 280 -3.25 -12.20 -4.44
N ASN A 281 -4.54 -12.52 -4.44
CA ASN A 281 -5.64 -11.53 -4.54
C ASN A 281 -6.11 -11.14 -3.14
N LEU A 282 -5.27 -10.39 -2.42
CA LEU A 282 -5.41 -10.18 -0.98
C LEU A 282 -6.69 -9.43 -0.61
N LYS A 283 -7.07 -8.43 -1.41
CA LYS A 283 -8.28 -7.65 -1.18
C LYS A 283 -9.53 -8.53 -1.29
N GLU A 284 -9.63 -9.32 -2.36
CA GLU A 284 -10.77 -10.21 -2.59
C GLU A 284 -10.84 -11.33 -1.56
N GLU A 285 -9.70 -11.89 -1.15
CA GLU A 285 -9.66 -12.88 -0.07
C GLU A 285 -10.20 -12.28 1.24
N TYR A 286 -9.76 -11.07 1.59
CA TYR A 286 -10.20 -10.40 2.80
C TYR A 286 -11.70 -10.08 2.78
N ILE A 287 -12.20 -9.52 1.67
CA ILE A 287 -13.63 -9.24 1.47
C ILE A 287 -14.44 -10.53 1.62
N ASN A 288 -14.01 -11.62 0.99
CA ASN A 288 -14.74 -12.90 1.08
C ASN A 288 -14.75 -13.47 2.50
N ARG A 289 -13.70 -13.23 3.29
CA ARG A 289 -13.64 -13.66 4.70
C ARG A 289 -14.57 -12.82 5.60
N MET A 290 -14.77 -11.55 5.26
CA MET A 290 -15.53 -10.60 6.08
C MET A 290 -16.99 -10.44 5.68
N LYS A 291 -17.37 -10.67 4.41
CA LYS A 291 -18.71 -10.35 3.88
C LYS A 291 -19.86 -10.96 4.69
N ASP A 292 -19.70 -12.19 5.16
CA ASP A 292 -20.74 -12.91 5.90
C ASP A 292 -20.75 -12.56 7.41
N ARG A 293 -19.78 -11.75 7.85
CA ARG A 293 -19.61 -11.28 9.23
C ARG A 293 -20.00 -9.81 9.41
N LEU A 294 -20.24 -9.10 8.32
CA LEU A 294 -20.67 -7.70 8.37
C LEU A 294 -22.14 -7.61 8.78
N ILE A 295 -22.38 -6.91 9.87
CA ILE A 295 -23.71 -6.58 10.39
C ILE A 295 -23.89 -5.07 10.25
N GLY A 296 -25.12 -4.60 10.07
CA GLY A 296 -25.43 -3.18 9.93
C GLY A 296 -25.56 -2.73 8.47
N LYS A 297 -25.93 -1.46 8.28
CA LYS A 297 -26.16 -0.86 6.97
C LYS A 297 -24.99 0.03 6.59
N PHE A 298 -24.55 -0.11 5.34
CA PHE A 298 -23.59 0.82 4.75
C PHE A 298 -24.29 2.11 4.33
N TYR A 299 -23.77 3.24 4.79
CA TYR A 299 -24.21 4.58 4.41
C TYR A 299 -23.10 5.32 3.67
N SER A 300 -23.36 5.80 2.46
CA SER A 300 -22.39 6.62 1.71
C SER A 300 -22.28 8.04 2.28
N TYR A 301 -23.37 8.55 2.84
CA TYR A 301 -23.48 9.87 3.45
C TYR A 301 -24.29 9.78 4.73
N ILE A 302 -23.84 10.50 5.76
CA ILE A 302 -24.57 10.73 7.00
C ILE A 302 -24.69 12.25 7.15
N TYR A 303 -25.83 12.82 6.75
CA TYR A 303 -26.17 14.22 7.01
C TYR A 303 -26.82 14.34 8.37
N TYR A 304 -26.51 15.37 9.14
CA TYR A 304 -27.04 15.52 10.49
C TYR A 304 -27.33 16.98 10.87
N ARG A 305 -28.28 17.17 11.77
CA ARG A 305 -28.59 18.46 12.41
C ARG A 305 -28.89 18.20 13.89
N GLY A 306 -27.96 18.57 14.76
CA GLY A 306 -27.98 18.08 16.13
C GLY A 306 -27.85 16.55 16.12
N ILE A 307 -28.72 15.85 16.83
CA ILE A 307 -28.66 14.38 16.95
C ILE A 307 -29.38 13.63 15.83
N THR A 308 -30.24 14.30 15.05
CA THR A 308 -31.02 13.66 13.99
C THR A 308 -30.18 13.53 12.71
N ALA A 309 -30.27 12.39 12.03
CA ALA A 309 -29.46 12.10 10.84
C ALA A 309 -30.20 11.33 9.74
N ALA A 310 -29.81 11.58 8.48
CA ALA A 310 -30.35 10.92 7.30
C ALA A 310 -29.28 10.69 6.22
N GLU A 311 -29.60 9.83 5.25
CA GLU A 311 -28.78 9.63 4.04
C GLU A 311 -28.87 10.81 3.06
N ASN A 312 -29.94 11.59 3.14
CA ASN A 312 -30.17 12.76 2.30
C ASN A 312 -30.38 14.00 3.18
N ARG A 313 -29.72 15.10 2.81
CA ARG A 313 -29.80 16.38 3.52
C ARG A 313 -31.22 16.89 3.70
N SER A 314 -32.11 16.71 2.72
CA SER A 314 -33.50 17.17 2.81
C SER A 314 -34.34 16.39 3.84
N GLN A 315 -33.94 15.17 4.17
CA GLN A 315 -34.71 14.25 5.02
C GLN A 315 -34.29 14.29 6.49
N VAL A 316 -33.26 15.07 6.85
CA VAL A 316 -32.72 15.13 8.21
C VAL A 316 -33.77 15.55 9.23
N SER A 317 -34.78 16.34 8.86
CA SER A 317 -35.85 16.76 9.77
C SER A 317 -37.08 15.84 9.78
N GLU A 318 -37.13 14.85 8.89
CA GLU A 318 -38.28 13.95 8.67
C GLU A 318 -38.00 12.52 9.14
N THR A 319 -36.73 12.19 9.33
CA THR A 319 -36.25 10.88 9.78
C THR A 319 -36.36 10.72 11.31
N ASN A 320 -36.57 9.47 11.75
CA ASN A 320 -36.44 9.08 13.16
C ASN A 320 -35.05 8.52 13.50
N MET A 321 -34.10 8.54 12.55
CA MET A 321 -32.74 8.06 12.79
C MET A 321 -31.89 9.11 13.50
N THR A 322 -31.07 8.65 14.44
CA THR A 322 -30.03 9.46 15.06
C THR A 322 -28.68 9.27 14.39
N ILE A 323 -27.79 10.24 14.53
CA ILE A 323 -26.41 10.13 14.07
C ILE A 323 -25.70 8.95 14.74
N MET A 324 -26.02 8.66 16.01
CA MET A 324 -25.50 7.50 16.73
C MET A 324 -25.89 6.20 16.07
N GLN A 325 -27.16 6.04 15.67
CA GLN A 325 -27.64 4.83 15.01
C GLN A 325 -26.95 4.62 13.67
N MET A 326 -26.83 5.67 12.85
CA MET A 326 -26.16 5.56 11.55
C MET A 326 -24.66 5.27 11.71
N ILE A 327 -23.99 5.87 12.69
CA ILE A 327 -22.60 5.57 13.04
C ILE A 327 -22.46 4.12 13.52
N ASP A 328 -23.35 3.64 14.39
CA ASP A 328 -23.33 2.26 14.89
C ASP A 328 -23.49 1.25 13.75
N GLU A 329 -24.39 1.52 12.80
CA GLU A 329 -24.66 0.64 11.66
C GLU A 329 -23.52 0.60 10.63
N VAL A 330 -22.77 1.69 10.43
CA VAL A 330 -21.63 1.71 9.51
C VAL A 330 -20.32 1.26 10.16
N SER A 331 -20.23 1.31 11.49
CA SER A 331 -19.00 1.00 12.23
C SER A 331 -18.42 -0.40 11.96
N PRO A 332 -19.21 -1.47 11.72
CA PRO A 332 -18.64 -2.76 11.31
C PRO A 332 -17.85 -2.70 9.99
N TYR A 333 -18.25 -1.85 9.05
CA TYR A 333 -17.49 -1.62 7.81
C TYR A 333 -16.21 -0.81 8.05
N LEU A 334 -16.27 0.16 8.96
CA LEU A 334 -15.09 0.94 9.38
C LEU A 334 -14.09 0.08 10.15
N PHE A 335 -14.56 -0.75 11.08
CA PHE A 335 -13.75 -1.66 11.90
C PHE A 335 -13.06 -2.74 11.06
N THR A 336 -13.73 -3.25 10.04
CA THR A 336 -13.10 -4.19 9.10
C THR A 336 -12.21 -3.47 8.08
N GLY A 337 -12.24 -2.13 8.04
CA GLY A 337 -11.61 -1.26 7.05
C GLY A 337 -12.04 -1.56 5.61
N LEU A 338 -13.25 -2.11 5.43
CA LEU A 338 -13.91 -2.20 4.12
C LEU A 338 -14.58 -0.89 3.72
N ALA A 339 -14.67 0.05 4.65
CA ALA A 339 -15.01 1.44 4.42
C ALA A 339 -14.02 2.38 5.10
N LYS A 340 -13.96 3.62 4.63
CA LYS A 340 -13.28 4.74 5.28
C LYS A 340 -14.15 5.98 5.24
N ILE A 341 -13.99 6.85 6.23
CA ILE A 341 -14.49 8.22 6.15
C ILE A 341 -13.60 8.94 5.13
N ALA A 342 -14.20 9.39 4.04
CA ALA A 342 -13.52 9.99 2.90
C ALA A 342 -13.59 11.52 2.91
N TYR A 343 -14.63 12.08 3.52
CA TYR A 343 -14.79 13.52 3.64
C TYR A 343 -15.62 13.86 4.88
N VAL A 344 -15.29 14.96 5.53
CA VAL A 344 -16.09 15.55 6.62
C VAL A 344 -16.47 16.97 6.23
N GLY A 345 -17.77 17.26 6.25
CA GLY A 345 -18.32 18.61 6.12
C GLY A 345 -18.86 19.14 7.44
N SER A 346 -19.41 20.36 7.42
CA SER A 346 -19.98 21.03 8.59
C SER A 346 -21.15 20.28 9.23
N ASP A 347 -21.92 19.57 8.41
CA ASP A 347 -23.19 18.91 8.75
C ASP A 347 -23.33 17.53 8.09
N TYR A 348 -22.22 16.95 7.60
CA TYR A 348 -22.23 15.62 7.04
C TYR A 348 -20.89 14.89 7.10
N ILE A 349 -20.95 13.56 7.06
CA ILE A 349 -19.81 12.65 6.89
C ILE A 349 -20.03 11.85 5.61
N GLN A 350 -19.04 11.83 4.72
CA GLN A 350 -19.02 10.96 3.54
C GLN A 350 -18.16 9.73 3.82
N ILE A 351 -18.68 8.56 3.48
CA ILE A 351 -18.02 7.27 3.69
C ILE A 351 -17.90 6.57 2.33
N SER A 352 -16.70 6.10 2.03
CA SER A 352 -16.41 5.34 0.79
C SER A 352 -16.09 3.90 1.12
N ARG A 353 -16.51 2.97 0.26
CA ARG A 353 -15.97 1.60 0.28
C ARG A 353 -14.54 1.59 -0.24
N ILE A 354 -13.70 0.73 0.35
CA ILE A 354 -12.28 0.60 -0.03
C ILE A 354 -12.11 -0.41 -1.14
#